data_AF-A0A7V9NV84-F1
#
_entry.id   AF-A0A7V9NV84-F1
#
_cell.length_a   1.000
_cell.length_b   1.000
_cell.length_c   1.000
_cell.angle_alpha   90.00
_cell.angle_beta   90.00
_cell.angle_gamma   90.00
#
_symmetry.space_group_name_H-M   'P 1'
#
loop_
_entity.id
_entity.type
_entity.pdbx_description
1 polymer ?
#
loop_
_entity_poly.entity_id
_entity_poly.type
_entity_poly.pdbx_seq_one_letter_code
_entity_poly.pdbx_strand_id
1 'polypeptide(L)'
;AGRLRGGWRLGAHAAALWLVAGVVLLALRGPPAANGVEVDAGARLWVLQGRSVLAIGGRVSPRVLEGLRERHVHRLDVLVVTRPGTAAADGAWPIVQAFRPRVVLAPEHHQLAGARTARRGAMVQVGGLRVDVTDGGPPLAVTVRSAVYRHPGDPPSG
;
A
#
# COMPACT_ATOMS: atom_id res chain seq x y z
N ALA A 1 31.93 -76.47 -14.36
CA ALA A 1 32.01 -75.00 -14.50
C ALA A 1 30.74 -74.48 -15.15
N GLY A 2 29.76 -74.05 -14.34
CA GLY A 2 28.44 -73.61 -14.78
C GLY A 2 28.28 -72.10 -14.58
N ARG A 3 27.87 -71.40 -15.63
CA ARG A 3 27.64 -69.94 -15.67
C ARG A 3 26.42 -69.57 -14.81
N LEU A 4 26.59 -68.64 -13.89
CA LEU A 4 25.48 -67.95 -13.23
C LEU A 4 25.21 -66.61 -13.91
N ARG A 5 23.99 -66.51 -14.43
CA ARG A 5 23.32 -65.28 -14.86
C ARG A 5 23.00 -64.45 -13.62
N GLY A 6 23.19 -63.14 -13.69
CA GLY A 6 22.77 -62.21 -12.64
C GLY A 6 22.77 -60.78 -13.17
N GLY A 7 21.72 -60.44 -13.92
CA GLY A 7 21.49 -59.08 -14.38
C GLY A 7 21.07 -58.16 -13.24
N TRP A 8 21.71 -57.01 -13.13
CA TRP A 8 21.28 -55.89 -12.30
C TRP A 8 21.22 -54.65 -13.18
N ARG A 9 20.00 -54.34 -13.65
CA ARG A 9 19.62 -53.04 -14.20
C ARG A 9 18.86 -52.29 -13.11
N LEU A 10 19.54 -51.41 -12.38
CA LEU A 10 18.95 -50.38 -11.51
C LEU A 10 20.04 -49.31 -11.35
N GLY A 11 19.86 -48.02 -11.59
CA GLY A 11 18.74 -47.22 -12.05
C GLY A 11 19.31 -45.80 -12.24
N ALA A 12 19.12 -45.22 -13.42
CA ALA A 12 19.61 -43.91 -13.77
C ALA A 12 18.53 -42.86 -13.52
N HIS A 13 18.33 -42.41 -12.27
CA HIS A 13 17.46 -41.26 -12.00
C HIS A 13 17.95 -40.49 -10.75
N ALA A 14 18.88 -39.57 -10.94
CA ALA A 14 19.18 -38.53 -9.95
C ALA A 14 19.67 -37.25 -10.64
N ALA A 15 18.87 -36.73 -11.56
CA ALA A 15 19.10 -35.41 -12.13
C ALA A 15 17.75 -34.75 -12.37
N ALA A 16 17.37 -33.83 -11.48
CA ALA A 16 16.46 -32.68 -11.69
C ALA A 16 15.65 -32.38 -10.41
N LEU A 17 16.29 -31.79 -9.41
CA LEU A 17 15.57 -31.21 -8.26
C LEU A 17 16.27 -29.92 -7.77
N TRP A 18 16.66 -29.06 -8.72
CA TRP A 18 17.32 -27.78 -8.41
C TRP A 18 16.73 -26.57 -9.16
N LEU A 19 15.52 -26.69 -9.70
CA LEU A 19 14.87 -25.61 -10.48
C LEU A 19 13.55 -25.08 -9.91
N VAL A 20 13.05 -25.64 -8.80
CA VAL A 20 11.76 -25.21 -8.22
C VAL A 20 11.91 -24.23 -7.04
N ALA A 21 13.09 -24.16 -6.41
CA ALA A 21 13.33 -23.25 -5.30
C ALA A 21 13.42 -21.76 -5.69
N GLY A 22 13.69 -21.45 -6.97
CA GLY A 22 13.84 -20.06 -7.44
C GLY A 22 12.53 -19.31 -7.66
N VAL A 23 11.45 -20.00 -8.04
CA VAL A 23 10.17 -19.36 -8.42
C VAL A 23 9.27 -19.13 -7.21
N VAL A 24 9.30 -20.03 -6.22
CA VAL A 24 8.43 -19.93 -5.03
C VAL A 24 8.86 -18.79 -4.10
N LEU A 25 10.15 -18.46 -4.03
CA LEU A 25 10.62 -17.33 -3.21
C LEU A 25 10.26 -15.95 -3.80
N LEU A 26 9.95 -15.86 -5.09
CA LEU A 26 9.56 -14.58 -5.70
C LEU A 26 8.07 -14.24 -5.46
N ALA A 27 7.23 -15.25 -5.21
CA ALA A 27 5.80 -15.06 -4.91
C ALA A 27 5.52 -14.58 -3.47
N LEU A 28 6.50 -14.72 -2.56
CA LEU A 28 6.41 -14.17 -1.19
C LEU A 28 6.79 -12.69 -1.11
N ARG A 29 7.39 -12.13 -2.17
CA ARG A 29 7.48 -10.69 -2.35
C ARG A 29 6.14 -10.23 -2.91
N GLY A 30 5.15 -10.12 -2.03
CA GLY A 30 3.93 -9.36 -2.34
C GLY A 30 4.31 -8.04 -3.02
N PRO A 31 3.51 -7.55 -3.98
CA PRO A 31 3.86 -6.38 -4.79
C PRO A 31 4.36 -5.30 -3.84
N PRO A 32 5.56 -4.72 -4.08
CA PRO A 32 6.14 -3.76 -3.17
C PRO A 32 5.08 -2.72 -2.91
N ALA A 33 4.64 -2.58 -1.65
CA ALA A 33 3.84 -1.45 -1.24
C ALA A 33 4.57 -0.24 -1.82
N ALA A 34 3.95 0.47 -2.78
CA ALA A 34 4.64 1.49 -3.53
C ALA A 34 5.39 2.36 -2.52
N ASN A 35 6.70 2.45 -2.63
CA ASN A 35 7.50 3.14 -1.64
C ASN A 35 7.03 4.59 -1.67
N GLY A 36 6.32 5.00 -0.62
CA GLY A 36 5.77 6.34 -0.56
C GLY A 36 6.91 7.34 -0.61
N VAL A 37 6.80 8.32 -1.50
CA VAL A 37 7.83 9.34 -1.69
C VAL A 37 7.58 10.45 -0.68
N GLU A 38 8.62 10.84 0.05
CA GLU A 38 8.55 12.01 0.92
C GLU A 38 8.42 13.27 0.05
N VAL A 39 7.35 14.04 0.29
CA VAL A 39 7.09 15.31 -0.41
C VAL A 39 7.46 16.52 0.45
N ASP A 40 7.45 16.34 1.77
CA ASP A 40 7.92 17.28 2.78
C ASP A 40 8.21 16.51 4.08
N ALA A 41 8.88 17.15 5.03
CA ALA A 41 9.16 16.57 6.34
C ALA A 41 7.85 16.12 7.02
N GLY A 42 7.68 14.81 7.17
CA GLY A 42 6.47 14.24 7.78
C GLY A 42 5.25 14.18 6.84
N ALA A 43 5.45 14.34 5.54
CA ALA A 43 4.44 14.16 4.49
C ALA A 43 4.93 13.14 3.43
N ARG A 44 4.17 12.05 3.26
CA ARG A 44 4.50 10.96 2.33
C ARG A 44 3.38 10.76 1.32
N LEU A 45 3.74 10.73 0.04
CA LEU A 45 2.83 10.57 -1.09
C LEU A 45 2.97 9.19 -1.72
N TRP A 46 1.84 8.55 -1.99
CA TRP A 46 1.73 7.38 -2.85
C TRP A 46 0.92 7.74 -4.07
N VAL A 47 1.38 7.34 -5.25
CA VAL A 47 0.60 7.41 -6.48
C VAL A 47 0.51 6.02 -7.09
N LEU A 48 -0.70 5.47 -7.18
CA LEU A 48 -0.98 4.14 -7.70
C LEU A 48 -2.09 4.22 -8.74
N GLN A 49 -1.82 3.79 -9.97
CA GLN A 49 -2.80 3.80 -11.07
C GLN A 49 -3.50 5.16 -11.26
N GLY A 50 -2.72 6.25 -11.16
CA GLY A 50 -3.24 7.63 -11.26
C GLY A 50 -4.03 8.13 -10.04
N ARG A 51 -4.05 7.37 -8.93
CA ARG A 51 -4.70 7.74 -7.68
C ARG A 51 -3.68 8.13 -6.63
N SER A 52 -3.98 9.16 -5.85
CA SER A 52 -3.03 9.76 -4.91
C SER A 52 -3.48 9.59 -3.46
N VAL A 53 -2.54 9.17 -2.61
CA VAL A 53 -2.68 9.12 -1.14
C VAL A 53 -1.59 9.98 -0.54
N LEU A 54 -1.95 10.91 0.33
CA LEU A 54 -0.99 11.67 1.10
C LEU A 54 -1.18 11.34 2.58
N ALA A 55 -0.12 10.91 3.26
CA ALA A 55 -0.10 10.80 4.71
C ALA A 55 0.70 11.94 5.31
N ILE A 56 0.18 12.58 6.36
CA ILE A 56 0.86 13.63 7.12
C ILE A 56 0.88 13.31 8.62
N GLY A 57 1.97 13.62 9.31
CA GLY A 57 2.15 13.30 10.73
C GLY A 57 2.16 14.47 11.70
N GLY A 58 1.99 15.69 11.22
CA GLY A 58 2.06 16.89 12.05
C GLY A 58 2.01 18.14 11.19
N ARG A 59 2.78 19.16 11.60
CA ARG A 59 2.94 20.35 10.77
C ARG A 59 3.62 19.96 9.46
N VAL A 60 3.11 20.52 8.38
CA VAL A 60 3.72 20.47 7.06
C VAL A 60 4.01 21.90 6.65
N SER A 61 5.10 22.10 5.93
CA SER A 61 5.44 23.40 5.39
C SER A 61 4.56 23.74 4.19
N PRO A 62 4.42 25.02 3.81
CA PRO A 62 3.72 25.40 2.58
C PRO A 62 4.29 24.72 1.32
N ARG A 63 5.56 24.31 1.34
CA ARG A 63 6.23 23.59 0.24
C ARG A 63 5.59 22.24 -0.07
N VAL A 64 4.81 21.66 0.86
CA VAL A 64 4.05 20.44 0.57
C VAL A 64 3.12 20.62 -0.63
N LEU A 65 2.52 21.80 -0.80
CA LEU A 65 1.61 22.08 -1.91
C LEU A 65 2.38 22.18 -3.24
N GLU A 66 3.58 22.77 -3.21
CA GLU A 66 4.50 22.82 -4.35
C GLU A 66 4.98 21.41 -4.73
N GLY A 67 5.45 20.62 -3.76
CA GLY A 67 5.91 19.26 -3.98
C GLY A 67 4.83 18.30 -4.50
N LEU A 68 3.55 18.56 -4.18
CA LEU A 68 2.41 17.85 -4.78
C LEU A 68 2.21 18.26 -6.25
N ARG A 69 2.29 19.56 -6.56
CA ARG A 69 2.15 20.08 -7.93
C ARG A 69 3.29 19.64 -8.85
N GLU A 70 4.52 19.66 -8.36
CA GLU A 70 5.71 19.17 -9.08
C GLU A 70 5.60 17.69 -9.45
N ARG A 71 4.85 16.91 -8.65
CA ARG A 71 4.55 15.49 -8.92
C ARG A 71 3.25 15.30 -9.71
N HIS A 72 2.75 16.36 -10.33
CA HIS A 72 1.53 16.37 -11.13
C HIS A 72 0.29 15.85 -10.38
N VAL A 73 0.24 16.02 -9.05
CA VAL A 73 -0.95 15.73 -8.26
C VAL A 73 -1.89 16.91 -8.40
N HIS A 74 -2.92 16.76 -9.24
CA HIS A 74 -3.96 17.79 -9.43
C HIS A 74 -5.18 17.56 -8.54
N ARG A 75 -5.35 16.33 -8.03
CA ARG A 75 -6.45 15.92 -7.15
C ARG A 75 -5.90 14.93 -6.14
N LEU A 76 -6.37 15.06 -4.89
CA LEU A 76 -6.08 14.10 -3.84
C LEU A 76 -7.24 13.10 -3.71
N ASP A 77 -6.99 11.80 -3.77
CA ASP A 77 -8.05 10.81 -3.55
C ASP A 77 -8.22 10.53 -2.05
N VAL A 78 -7.12 10.31 -1.34
CA VAL A 78 -7.13 10.06 0.12
C VAL A 78 -6.10 10.93 0.83
N LEU A 79 -6.53 11.64 1.86
CA LEU A 79 -5.66 12.27 2.84
C LEU A 79 -5.68 11.43 4.13
N VAL A 80 -4.50 11.10 4.65
CA VAL A 80 -4.34 10.36 5.91
C VAL A 80 -3.60 11.25 6.90
N VAL A 81 -4.29 11.71 7.94
CA VAL A 81 -3.66 12.34 9.08
C VAL A 81 -3.25 11.24 10.05
N THR A 82 -1.97 11.15 10.40
CA THR A 82 -1.45 10.04 11.21
C THR A 82 -1.39 10.35 12.69
N ARG A 83 -1.39 11.62 13.11
CA ARG A 83 -1.41 11.99 14.53
C ARG A 83 -2.59 12.91 14.84
N PRO A 84 -3.21 12.80 16.03
CA PRO A 84 -4.23 13.74 16.46
C PRO A 84 -3.61 15.09 16.83
N GLY A 85 -4.46 16.11 17.05
CA GLY A 85 -4.08 17.42 17.57
C GLY A 85 -4.10 18.57 16.55
N THR A 86 -3.97 19.78 17.08
CA THR A 86 -4.04 21.06 16.33
C THR A 86 -2.99 21.13 15.24
N ALA A 87 -1.74 20.80 15.55
CA ALA A 87 -0.63 20.86 14.59
C ALA A 87 -0.87 20.04 13.31
N ALA A 88 -1.48 18.86 13.43
CA ALA A 88 -1.81 18.02 12.30
C ALA A 88 -3.04 18.54 11.54
N ALA A 89 -4.03 19.09 12.25
CA ALA A 89 -5.20 19.73 11.64
C ALA A 89 -4.83 21.00 10.86
N ASP A 90 -3.99 21.87 11.44
CA ASP A 90 -3.47 23.09 10.81
C ASP A 90 -2.64 22.76 9.56
N GLY A 91 -1.84 21.69 9.63
CA GLY A 91 -1.10 21.18 8.47
C GLY A 91 -2.01 20.59 7.38
N ALA A 92 -3.08 19.89 7.78
CA ALA A 92 -4.04 19.28 6.85
C ALA A 92 -4.91 20.32 6.13
N TRP A 93 -5.29 21.39 6.82
CA TRP A 93 -6.34 22.30 6.35
C TRP A 93 -6.04 22.95 4.99
N PRO A 94 -4.83 23.51 4.74
CA PRO A 94 -4.47 24.03 3.43
C PRO A 94 -4.56 22.99 2.31
N ILE A 95 -4.20 21.73 2.61
CA ILE A 95 -4.25 20.62 1.66
C ILE A 95 -5.71 20.26 1.35
N VAL A 96 -6.58 20.21 2.36
CA VAL A 96 -8.01 19.96 2.20
C VAL A 96 -8.66 21.04 1.32
N GLN A 97 -8.33 22.31 1.56
CA GLN A 97 -8.85 23.44 0.78
C GLN A 97 -8.37 23.39 -0.67
N ALA A 98 -7.07 23.14 -0.89
CA ALA A 98 -6.47 23.17 -2.23
C ALA A 98 -6.87 21.98 -3.10
N PHE A 99 -6.93 20.77 -2.54
CA PHE A 99 -7.07 19.53 -3.32
C PHE A 99 -8.42 18.81 -3.16
N ARG A 100 -9.23 19.21 -2.17
CA ARG A 100 -10.56 18.62 -1.87
C ARG A 100 -10.54 17.09 -1.89
N PRO A 101 -9.78 16.45 -0.98
CA PRO A 101 -9.65 15.00 -0.94
C PRO A 101 -11.02 14.32 -0.87
N ARG A 102 -11.19 13.22 -1.60
CA ARG A 102 -12.46 12.46 -1.59
C ARG A 102 -12.71 11.80 -0.24
N VAL A 103 -11.64 11.33 0.39
CA VAL A 103 -11.66 10.73 1.72
C VAL A 103 -10.55 11.35 2.56
N VAL A 104 -10.89 11.70 3.79
CA VAL A 104 -9.91 12.08 4.81
C VAL A 104 -10.00 11.07 5.94
N LEU A 105 -8.87 10.47 6.30
CA LEU A 105 -8.73 9.54 7.42
C LEU A 105 -7.91 10.19 8.51
N ALA A 106 -8.30 9.96 9.76
CA ALA A 106 -7.57 10.47 10.91
C ALA A 106 -7.74 9.49 12.10
N PRO A 107 -6.77 9.44 13.05
CA PRO A 107 -6.91 8.65 14.27
C PRO A 107 -8.03 9.18 15.17
N GLU A 108 -8.39 8.43 16.20
CA GLU A 108 -9.33 8.91 17.23
C GLU A 108 -8.86 10.26 17.85
N HIS A 109 -9.82 11.08 18.29
CA HIS A 109 -9.59 12.42 18.87
C HIS A 109 -8.94 13.46 17.93
N HIS A 110 -9.09 13.31 16.61
CA HIS A 110 -8.67 14.35 15.65
C HIS A 110 -9.57 15.60 15.72
N GLN A 111 -9.03 16.73 15.25
CA GLN A 111 -9.74 18.02 15.19
C GLN A 111 -10.10 18.44 13.75
N LEU A 112 -9.88 17.55 12.77
CA LEU A 112 -10.13 17.85 11.37
C LEU A 112 -11.60 17.61 10.99
N ALA A 113 -12.31 18.68 10.59
CA ALA A 113 -13.70 18.60 10.17
C ALA A 113 -13.86 17.74 8.90
N GLY A 114 -14.90 16.89 8.88
CA GLY A 114 -15.19 15.99 7.76
C GLY A 114 -14.24 14.78 7.62
N ALA A 115 -13.24 14.64 8.50
CA ALA A 115 -12.40 13.45 8.52
C ALA A 115 -13.14 12.26 9.14
N ARG A 116 -12.92 11.09 8.56
CA ARG A 116 -13.40 9.81 9.07
C ARG A 116 -12.38 9.26 10.04
N THR A 117 -12.86 8.90 11.22
CA THR A 117 -12.03 8.21 12.21
C THR A 117 -11.67 6.82 11.72
N ALA A 118 -10.37 6.56 11.59
CA ALA A 118 -9.80 5.30 11.14
C ALA A 118 -9.45 4.41 12.33
N ARG A 119 -9.91 3.16 12.30
CA ARG A 119 -9.60 2.13 13.30
C ARG A 119 -8.76 1.03 12.68
N ARG A 120 -8.05 0.28 13.52
CA ARG A 120 -7.31 -0.91 13.07
C ARG A 120 -8.23 -1.86 12.29
N GLY A 121 -7.73 -2.35 11.15
CA GLY A 121 -8.49 -3.22 10.25
C GLY A 121 -9.49 -2.49 9.35
N ALA A 122 -9.67 -1.17 9.52
CA ALA A 122 -10.47 -0.39 8.59
C ALA A 122 -9.81 -0.41 7.21
N MET A 123 -10.67 -0.48 6.19
CA MET A 123 -10.27 -0.45 4.80
C MET A 123 -11.01 0.68 4.10
N VAL A 124 -10.27 1.46 3.32
CA VAL A 124 -10.83 2.46 2.42
C VAL A 124 -10.45 2.11 1.00
N GLN A 125 -11.45 2.01 0.13
CA GLN A 125 -11.24 1.79 -1.29
C GLN A 125 -11.73 3.02 -2.08
N VAL A 126 -10.88 3.52 -2.97
CA VAL A 126 -11.21 4.63 -3.88
C VAL A 126 -10.82 4.22 -5.30
N GLY A 127 -11.78 3.67 -6.04
CA GLY A 127 -11.51 3.08 -7.35
C GLY A 127 -10.57 1.88 -7.24
N GLY A 128 -9.47 1.89 -8.00
CA GLY A 128 -8.40 0.89 -7.94
C GLY A 128 -7.39 1.07 -6.81
N LEU A 129 -7.60 2.03 -5.90
CA LEU A 129 -6.74 2.27 -4.74
C LEU A 129 -7.37 1.65 -3.48
N ARG A 130 -6.57 0.94 -2.68
CA ARG A 130 -6.92 0.42 -1.37
C ARG A 130 -5.95 0.94 -0.30
N VAL A 131 -6.50 1.46 0.79
CA VAL A 131 -5.78 1.89 1.98
C VAL A 131 -6.25 1.05 3.15
N ASP A 132 -5.36 0.20 3.65
CA ASP A 132 -5.59 -0.66 4.82
C ASP A 132 -4.97 -0.02 6.06
N VAL A 133 -5.75 0.15 7.12
CA VAL A 133 -5.28 0.66 8.40
C VAL A 133 -4.71 -0.49 9.22
N THR A 134 -3.38 -0.58 9.30
CA THR A 134 -2.68 -1.66 10.01
C THR A 134 -2.60 -1.42 11.51
N ASP A 135 -2.60 -0.15 11.92
CA ASP A 135 -2.70 0.29 13.32
C ASP A 135 -3.59 1.54 13.41
N GLY A 136 -4.50 1.55 14.38
CA GLY A 136 -5.46 2.62 14.66
C GLY A 136 -4.98 3.64 15.69
N GLY A 137 -3.89 3.35 16.42
CA GLY A 137 -3.32 4.25 17.41
C GLY A 137 -2.57 5.43 16.79
N PRO A 138 -2.13 6.41 17.59
CA PRO A 138 -1.19 7.43 17.13
C PRO A 138 0.27 6.91 17.20
N PRO A 139 1.04 6.90 16.09
CA PRO A 139 0.65 7.31 14.75
C PRO A 139 -0.18 6.26 14.00
N LEU A 140 -1.20 6.70 13.27
CA LEU A 140 -2.02 5.86 12.41
C LEU A 140 -1.13 5.22 11.36
N ALA A 141 -1.08 3.90 11.32
CA ALA A 141 -0.29 3.17 10.35
C ALA A 141 -1.20 2.67 9.21
N VAL A 142 -0.80 2.96 7.97
CA VAL A 142 -1.54 2.54 6.78
C VAL A 142 -0.65 1.83 5.78
N THR A 143 -1.21 0.84 5.10
CA THR A 143 -0.63 0.21 3.92
C THR A 143 -1.43 0.61 2.71
N VAL A 144 -0.76 1.10 1.67
CA VAL A 144 -1.40 1.54 0.43
C VAL A 144 -1.11 0.52 -0.67
N ARG A 145 -2.16 0.04 -1.34
CA ARG A 145 -2.08 -1.01 -2.37
C ARG A 145 -3.00 -0.67 -3.54
N SER A 146 -2.69 -1.24 -4.71
CA SER A 146 -3.69 -1.32 -5.77
C SER A 146 -4.72 -2.37 -5.35
N ALA A 147 -6.00 -1.99 -5.40
CA ALA A 147 -7.07 -2.96 -5.42
C ALA A 147 -7.01 -3.64 -6.79
N VAL A 148 -6.67 -4.94 -6.81
CA VAL A 148 -6.88 -5.74 -8.00
C VAL A 148 -8.37 -5.66 -8.31
N TYR A 149 -8.70 -4.96 -9.39
CA TYR A 149 -10.07 -4.90 -9.88
C TYR A 149 -10.42 -6.30 -10.38
N ARG A 150 -11.10 -7.12 -9.56
CA ARG A 150 -11.84 -8.25 -10.12
C ARG A 150 -12.98 -7.64 -10.90
N HIS A 151 -13.03 -7.93 -12.20
CA HIS A 151 -14.18 -7.53 -12.98
C HIS A 151 -15.41 -8.22 -12.37
N PRO A 152 -16.50 -7.49 -12.03
CA PRO A 152 -17.76 -8.11 -11.63
C PRO A 152 -18.30 -8.88 -12.85
N GLY A 153 -17.87 -10.13 -13.03
CA GLY A 153 -18.12 -10.92 -14.23
C GLY A 153 -17.04 -11.95 -14.54
N ASP A 154 -15.86 -11.88 -13.91
CA ASP A 154 -14.86 -12.94 -14.08
C ASP A 154 -15.40 -14.24 -13.45
N PRO A 155 -15.54 -15.34 -14.22
CA PRO A 155 -15.96 -16.61 -13.67
C PRO A 155 -14.90 -17.12 -12.66
N PRO A 156 -15.31 -17.87 -11.62
CA PRO A 156 -14.35 -18.49 -10.72
C PRO A 156 -13.43 -19.39 -11.55
N SER A 157 -12.14 -19.09 -11.54
CA SER A 157 -11.12 -19.95 -12.14
C SER A 157 -11.06 -21.22 -11.28
N GLY A 158 -11.76 -22.26 -11.73
CA GLY A 158 -11.67 -23.63 -11.20
C GLY A 158 -10.43 -24.36 -11.67
#